data_AF-A0A4V1SQQ4-F1
#
_entry.id   AF-A0A4V1SQQ4-F1
#
_cell.length_a   1.000
_cell.length_b   1.000
_cell.length_c   1.000
_cell.angle_alpha   90.00
_cell.angle_beta   90.00
_cell.angle_gamma   90.00
#
_symmetry.space_group_name_H-M   'P 1'
#
loop_
_entity.id
_entity.type
_entity.pdbx_description
1 polymer ?
#
loop_
_entity_poly.entity_id
_entity_poly.type
_entity_poly.pdbx_seq_one_letter_code
_entity_poly.pdbx_strand_id
1 'polypeptide(L)'
;IWHCDKDGNYSEYGGTQMQSTNYSTVHFLRGRQVTNTDGQVAFTSIFPGWYNGRATHIHVHIYNSFGTSLLITQIAFPEGSNSAVVQVNASAANGYTKGMTGYTYNANDNVFSDDDAGAEVATITGSISAGYALEHTIYVNA
;
A
#
# COMPACT_ATOMS: atom_id res chain seq x y z
N ILE A 1 -5.92 -7.85 1.40
CA ILE A 1 -4.93 -6.75 1.41
C ILE A 1 -4.85 -6.14 2.80
N TRP A 2 -3.71 -5.53 3.13
CA TRP A 2 -3.54 -4.68 4.31
C TRP A 2 -2.49 -3.60 4.03
N HIS A 3 -2.59 -2.46 4.70
CA HIS A 3 -1.59 -1.39 4.59
C HIS A 3 -1.60 -0.49 5.84
N CYS A 4 -0.59 0.36 5.98
CA CYS A 4 -0.52 1.33 7.06
C CYS A 4 -1.50 2.49 6.89
N ASP A 5 -1.80 3.17 7.99
CA ASP A 5 -2.51 4.46 7.97
C ASP A 5 -1.66 5.57 7.35
N LYS A 6 -2.24 6.78 7.29
CA LYS A 6 -1.57 7.96 6.73
C LYS A 6 -0.26 8.34 7.44
N ASP A 7 -0.06 7.92 8.68
CA ASP A 7 1.12 8.26 9.51
C ASP A 7 2.17 7.13 9.51
N GLY A 8 1.84 5.98 8.92
CA GLY A 8 2.71 4.81 8.82
C GLY A 8 2.45 3.75 9.89
N ASN A 9 1.33 3.80 10.62
CA ASN A 9 0.99 2.79 11.63
C ASN A 9 0.10 1.70 11.05
N TYR A 10 0.32 0.47 11.47
CA TYR A 10 -0.57 -0.64 11.20
C TYR A 10 -1.48 -0.91 12.40
N SER A 11 -2.73 -1.25 12.09
CA SER A 11 -3.62 -1.95 13.02
C SER A 11 -3.04 -3.31 13.41
N GLU A 12 -3.41 -3.87 14.55
CA GLU A 12 -2.88 -5.14 15.12
C GLU A 12 -1.42 -5.08 15.61
N TYR A 13 -0.75 -3.92 15.51
CA TYR A 13 0.61 -3.72 16.00
C TYR A 13 0.68 -2.54 16.97
N GLY A 14 1.77 -2.48 17.76
CA GLY A 14 1.96 -1.42 18.74
C GLY A 14 3.04 -1.70 19.77
N GLY A 15 3.52 -0.65 20.43
CA GLY A 15 4.50 -0.78 21.51
C GLY A 15 5.88 -1.29 21.07
N THR A 16 6.21 -1.13 19.79
CA THR A 16 7.51 -1.51 19.23
C THR A 16 8.33 -0.27 18.89
N GLN A 17 9.65 -0.44 18.65
CA GLN A 17 10.49 0.66 18.18
C GLN A 17 10.02 1.22 16.83
N MET A 18 9.48 0.38 15.96
CA MET A 18 9.01 0.78 14.63
C MET A 18 7.64 1.46 14.68
N GLN A 19 6.82 1.13 15.67
CA GLN A 19 5.50 1.71 15.88
C GLN A 19 5.21 1.82 17.38
N SER A 20 5.40 3.02 17.93
CA SER A 20 5.13 3.31 19.34
C SER A 20 3.63 3.33 19.63
N THR A 21 2.82 3.91 18.73
CA THR A 21 1.37 3.96 18.84
C THR A 21 0.77 2.55 18.92
N ASN A 22 -0.05 2.31 19.95
CA ASN A 22 -0.60 0.98 20.17
C ASN A 22 -1.99 0.80 19.56
N TYR A 23 -2.03 0.02 18.47
CA TYR A 23 -3.23 -0.36 17.74
C TYR A 23 -3.45 -1.88 17.74
N SER A 24 -2.91 -2.61 18.72
CA SER A 24 -2.97 -4.07 18.77
C SER A 24 -4.40 -4.64 18.88
N THR A 25 -5.39 -3.82 19.25
CA THR A 25 -6.78 -4.22 19.46
C THR A 25 -7.75 -3.73 18.38
N VAL A 26 -7.24 -3.14 17.30
CA VAL A 26 -8.05 -2.65 16.18
C VAL A 26 -7.61 -3.28 14.86
N HIS A 27 -8.49 -3.25 13.85
CA HIS A 27 -8.33 -3.97 12.58
C HIS A 27 -8.55 -3.09 11.34
N PHE A 28 -8.31 -1.77 11.45
CA PHE A 28 -8.49 -0.85 10.32
C PHE A 28 -7.57 -1.21 9.14
N LEU A 29 -7.97 -0.80 7.92
CA LEU A 29 -7.15 -0.90 6.69
C LEU A 29 -6.69 -2.34 6.36
N ARG A 30 -7.52 -3.32 6.74
CA ARG A 30 -7.40 -4.74 6.42
C ARG A 30 -8.68 -5.18 5.76
N GLY A 31 -8.57 -5.95 4.68
CA GLY A 31 -9.75 -6.38 3.92
C GLY A 31 -9.49 -7.65 3.13
N ARG A 32 -10.52 -8.50 3.06
CA ARG A 32 -10.56 -9.70 2.23
C ARG A 32 -11.83 -9.68 1.39
N GLN A 33 -11.70 -10.06 0.13
CA GLN A 33 -12.77 -10.14 -0.85
C GLN A 33 -12.54 -11.37 -1.73
N VAL A 34 -13.60 -11.83 -2.40
CA VAL A 34 -13.54 -12.91 -3.38
C VAL A 34 -13.55 -12.28 -4.77
N THR A 35 -12.70 -12.76 -5.67
CA THR A 35 -12.67 -12.29 -7.06
C THR A 35 -13.97 -12.66 -7.78
N ASN A 36 -14.40 -11.82 -8.72
CA ASN A 36 -15.51 -12.15 -9.61
C ASN A 36 -15.09 -13.20 -10.68
N THR A 37 -15.99 -13.49 -11.60
CA THR A 37 -15.76 -14.46 -12.70
C THR A 37 -14.61 -14.08 -13.63
N ASP A 38 -14.26 -12.80 -13.68
CA ASP A 38 -13.17 -12.26 -14.50
C ASP A 38 -11.85 -12.13 -13.70
N GLY A 39 -11.79 -12.64 -12.47
CA GLY A 39 -10.62 -12.55 -11.60
C GLY A 39 -10.42 -11.18 -10.94
N GLN A 40 -11.40 -10.28 -11.02
CA GLN A 40 -11.29 -8.92 -10.52
C GLN A 40 -11.81 -8.79 -9.09
N VAL A 41 -11.21 -7.87 -8.35
CA VAL A 41 -11.62 -7.50 -7.00
C VAL A 41 -11.37 -6.01 -6.78
N ALA A 42 -12.24 -5.35 -6.03
CA ALA A 42 -12.12 -3.93 -5.71
C ALA A 42 -12.12 -3.70 -4.20
N PHE A 43 -11.35 -2.72 -3.77
CA PHE A 43 -11.31 -2.23 -2.40
C PHE A 43 -11.39 -0.70 -2.43
N THR A 44 -12.10 -0.12 -1.46
CA THR A 44 -12.06 1.32 -1.20
C THR A 44 -11.31 1.54 0.09
N SER A 45 -10.26 2.35 0.04
CA SER A 45 -9.42 2.66 1.19
C SER A 45 -8.85 4.08 1.07
N ILE A 46 -8.13 4.52 2.10
CA ILE A 46 -7.29 5.71 2.01
C ILE A 46 -6.02 5.40 1.22
N PHE A 47 -5.32 6.46 0.77
CA PHE A 47 -3.97 6.32 0.27
C PHE A 47 -3.04 5.94 1.45
N PRO A 48 -2.20 4.89 1.37
CA PRO A 48 -1.33 4.52 2.48
C PRO A 48 -0.28 5.60 2.75
N GLY A 49 0.09 5.78 4.03
CA GLY A 49 1.25 6.59 4.38
C GLY A 49 2.56 5.85 4.07
N TRP A 50 3.57 6.14 4.86
CA TRP A 50 4.86 5.46 4.83
C TRP A 50 5.49 5.42 6.22
N TYR A 51 6.43 4.52 6.44
CA TYR A 51 7.20 4.41 7.69
C TYR A 51 8.68 4.22 7.38
N ASN A 52 9.54 4.54 8.34
CA ASN A 52 10.98 4.60 8.11
C ASN A 52 11.51 3.28 7.54
N GLY A 53 12.30 3.40 6.47
CA GLY A 53 12.93 2.26 5.80
C GLY A 53 12.07 1.62 4.72
N ARG A 54 10.83 2.06 4.48
CA ARG A 54 9.93 1.49 3.47
C ARG A 54 9.23 2.54 2.62
N ALA A 55 9.05 2.24 1.33
CA ALA A 55 8.23 3.00 0.38
C ALA A 55 6.74 2.88 0.72
N THR A 56 5.90 3.74 0.15
CA THR A 56 4.44 3.59 0.26
C THR A 56 4.00 2.32 -0.47
N HIS A 57 3.26 1.43 0.21
CA HIS A 57 2.84 0.15 -0.35
C HIS A 57 1.52 -0.38 0.21
N ILE A 58 0.95 -1.35 -0.50
CA ILE A 58 -0.15 -2.19 -0.04
C ILE A 58 0.31 -3.65 -0.07
N HIS A 59 0.11 -4.39 1.02
CA HIS A 59 0.34 -5.83 1.02
C HIS A 59 -0.82 -6.60 0.41
N VAL A 60 -0.50 -7.68 -0.30
CA VAL A 60 -1.45 -8.58 -0.94
C VAL A 60 -1.14 -10.03 -0.58
N HIS A 61 -2.17 -10.79 -0.24
CA HIS A 61 -2.10 -12.24 -0.06
C HIS A 61 -3.28 -12.87 -0.77
N ILE A 62 -2.98 -13.73 -1.74
CA ILE A 62 -3.95 -14.40 -2.61
C ILE A 62 -4.04 -15.87 -2.21
N TYR A 63 -5.27 -16.35 -2.11
CA TYR A 63 -5.60 -17.74 -1.81
C TYR A 63 -6.53 -18.30 -2.89
N ASN A 64 -6.44 -19.60 -3.17
CA ASN A 64 -7.48 -20.29 -3.93
C ASN A 64 -8.72 -20.56 -3.05
N SER A 65 -9.75 -21.15 -3.64
CA SER A 65 -11.01 -21.47 -2.96
C SER A 65 -10.88 -22.48 -1.81
N PHE A 66 -9.80 -23.26 -1.76
CA PHE A 66 -9.51 -24.21 -0.68
C PHE A 66 -8.73 -23.56 0.47
N GLY A 67 -8.39 -22.27 0.37
CA GLY A 67 -7.57 -21.56 1.34
C GLY A 67 -6.08 -21.85 1.19
N THR A 68 -5.63 -22.45 0.08
CA THR A 68 -4.21 -22.60 -0.22
C THR A 68 -3.64 -21.24 -0.61
N SER A 69 -2.53 -20.84 0.04
CA SER A 69 -1.78 -19.64 -0.32
C SER A 69 -1.18 -19.80 -1.70
N LEU A 70 -1.52 -18.91 -2.64
CA LEU A 70 -0.97 -18.90 -3.99
C LEU A 70 0.19 -17.92 -4.13
N LEU A 71 0.05 -16.72 -3.57
CA LEU A 71 1.06 -15.67 -3.65
C LEU A 71 0.93 -14.69 -2.48
N ILE A 72 2.07 -14.26 -1.95
CA ILE A 72 2.21 -13.11 -1.06
C ILE A 72 3.13 -12.13 -1.77
N THR A 73 2.68 -10.89 -1.96
CA THR A 73 3.42 -9.84 -2.66
C THR A 73 3.00 -8.47 -2.10
N GLN A 74 3.58 -7.40 -2.63
CA GLN A 74 3.27 -6.02 -2.28
C GLN A 74 3.08 -5.20 -3.55
N ILE A 75 2.25 -4.18 -3.44
CA ILE A 75 2.02 -3.21 -4.52
C ILE A 75 2.69 -1.91 -4.12
N ALA A 76 3.68 -1.50 -4.90
CA ALA A 76 4.32 -0.19 -4.84
C ALA A 76 3.55 0.85 -5.67
N PHE A 77 3.83 2.12 -5.42
CA PHE A 77 3.21 3.23 -6.14
C PHE A 77 4.23 3.88 -7.08
N PRO A 78 3.80 4.45 -8.23
CA PRO A 78 4.66 5.29 -9.05
C PRO A 78 5.21 6.47 -8.26
N GLU A 79 6.49 6.77 -8.46
CA GLU A 79 7.22 7.83 -7.78
C GLU A 79 7.73 8.88 -8.77
N GLY A 80 8.02 10.08 -8.26
CA GLY A 80 8.44 11.24 -9.03
C GLY A 80 7.86 12.54 -8.46
N SER A 81 8.37 13.68 -8.88
CA SER A 81 8.01 14.98 -8.29
C SER A 81 6.51 15.31 -8.38
N ASN A 82 5.80 14.77 -9.38
CA ASN A 82 4.37 14.96 -9.59
C ASN A 82 3.55 13.71 -9.24
N SER A 83 4.12 12.70 -8.59
CA SER A 83 3.40 11.46 -8.31
C SER A 83 2.31 11.66 -7.25
N ALA A 84 1.35 10.72 -7.22
CA ALA A 84 0.33 10.69 -6.18
C ALA A 84 0.96 10.61 -4.77
N VAL A 85 2.05 9.85 -4.61
CA VAL A 85 2.78 9.73 -3.33
C VAL A 85 3.21 11.10 -2.83
N VAL A 86 3.86 11.92 -3.67
CA VAL A 86 4.32 13.26 -3.28
C VAL A 86 3.15 14.20 -3.02
N GLN A 87 2.14 14.21 -3.89
CA GLN A 87 0.99 15.10 -3.76
C GLN A 87 0.16 14.80 -2.51
N VAL A 88 -0.07 13.52 -2.20
CA VAL A 88 -0.81 13.09 -1.00
C VAL A 88 -0.03 13.45 0.26
N ASN A 89 1.27 13.17 0.31
CA ASN A 89 2.08 13.47 1.49
C ASN A 89 2.27 14.98 1.74
N ALA A 90 2.01 15.83 0.74
CA ALA A 90 1.95 17.29 0.90
C ALA A 90 0.55 17.82 1.27
N SER A 91 -0.48 16.97 1.27
CA SER A 91 -1.86 17.38 1.44
C SER A 91 -2.30 17.44 2.91
N ALA A 92 -1.84 18.47 3.64
CA ALA A 92 -2.21 18.71 5.03
C ALA A 92 -3.74 18.83 5.26
N ALA A 93 -4.49 19.34 4.28
CA ALA A 93 -5.96 19.42 4.33
C ALA A 93 -6.64 18.05 4.46
N ASN A 94 -5.97 16.97 4.02
CA ASN A 94 -6.43 15.59 4.14
C ASN A 94 -5.74 14.84 5.30
N GLY A 95 -5.05 15.56 6.19
CA GLY A 95 -4.41 15.02 7.39
C GLY A 95 -3.01 14.42 7.19
N TYR A 96 -2.46 14.44 5.97
CA TYR A 96 -1.09 13.99 5.69
C TYR A 96 -0.10 15.10 6.00
N THR A 97 0.66 14.94 7.08
CA THR A 97 1.58 15.97 7.59
C THR A 97 3.03 15.51 7.62
N LYS A 98 3.30 14.22 7.36
CA LYS A 98 4.64 13.63 7.43
C LYS A 98 5.57 14.11 6.30
N GLY A 99 5.00 14.50 5.16
CA GLY A 99 5.77 14.91 3.99
C GLY A 99 6.65 13.78 3.45
N MET A 100 7.69 14.15 2.69
CA MET A 100 8.62 13.20 2.06
C MET A 100 10.00 13.15 2.72
N THR A 101 10.22 13.93 3.79
CA THR A 101 11.51 13.94 4.51
C THR A 101 11.71 12.61 5.21
N GLY A 102 12.75 11.86 4.83
CA GLY A 102 13.03 10.52 5.37
C GLY A 102 12.27 9.38 4.67
N TYR A 103 11.53 9.69 3.61
CA TYR A 103 10.86 8.68 2.78
C TYR A 103 11.89 7.79 2.06
N THR A 104 11.67 6.48 2.09
CA THR A 104 12.45 5.50 1.33
C THR A 104 11.78 5.29 -0.03
N TYR A 105 12.44 5.70 -1.11
CA TYR A 105 11.94 5.50 -2.48
C TYR A 105 12.04 4.03 -2.90
N ASN A 106 11.21 3.59 -3.84
CA ASN A 106 11.16 2.21 -4.35
C ASN A 106 12.56 1.68 -4.71
N ALA A 107 13.36 2.49 -5.40
CA ALA A 107 14.73 2.14 -5.81
C ALA A 107 15.71 1.90 -4.63
N ASN A 108 15.34 2.29 -3.40
CA ASN A 108 16.12 2.08 -2.17
C ASN A 108 15.37 1.23 -1.13
N ASP A 109 14.15 0.78 -1.43
CA ASP A 109 13.38 -0.12 -0.57
C ASP A 109 13.86 -1.56 -0.81
N ASN A 110 14.18 -2.28 0.26
CA ASN A 110 14.71 -3.65 0.17
C ASN A 110 13.73 -4.69 -0.40
N VAL A 111 12.48 -4.31 -0.67
CA VAL A 111 11.45 -5.12 -1.32
C VAL A 111 11.29 -4.76 -2.79
N PHE A 112 11.45 -3.48 -3.16
CA PHE A 112 11.12 -2.99 -4.52
C PHE A 112 12.35 -2.59 -5.34
N SER A 113 13.54 -2.55 -4.73
CA SER A 113 14.77 -2.11 -5.41
C SER A 113 15.21 -3.02 -6.55
N ASP A 114 14.69 -4.25 -6.60
CA ASP A 114 14.95 -5.26 -7.63
C ASP A 114 13.74 -5.47 -8.58
N ASP A 115 12.70 -4.63 -8.51
CA ASP A 115 11.56 -4.67 -9.44
C ASP A 115 11.88 -4.01 -10.79
N ASP A 116 12.92 -4.49 -11.46
CA ASP A 116 13.36 -3.98 -12.77
C ASP A 116 12.29 -4.13 -13.86
N ALA A 117 11.34 -5.07 -13.67
CA ALA A 117 10.26 -5.36 -14.60
C ALA A 117 9.00 -4.53 -14.33
N GLY A 118 8.93 -3.79 -13.22
CA GLY A 118 7.73 -3.05 -12.80
C GLY A 118 6.55 -3.97 -12.49
N ALA A 119 6.82 -5.19 -12.04
CA ALA A 119 5.82 -6.21 -11.73
C ALA A 119 5.05 -5.90 -10.46
N GLU A 120 5.54 -5.02 -9.59
CA GLU A 120 4.93 -4.65 -8.31
C GLU A 120 4.46 -3.18 -8.29
N VAL A 121 4.81 -2.38 -9.30
CA VAL A 121 4.38 -0.98 -9.40
C VAL A 121 2.98 -0.88 -10.02
N ALA A 122 2.04 -0.28 -9.30
CA ALA A 122 0.67 -0.07 -9.80
C ALA A 122 0.57 1.07 -10.84
N THR A 123 -0.54 1.06 -11.58
CA THR A 123 -1.00 2.25 -12.33
C THR A 123 -1.91 3.07 -11.44
N ILE A 124 -1.65 4.39 -11.35
CA ILE A 124 -2.45 5.33 -10.56
C ILE A 124 -3.03 6.42 -11.45
N THR A 125 -4.33 6.67 -11.30
CA THR A 125 -5.02 7.80 -11.95
C THR A 125 -5.85 8.57 -10.92
N GLY A 126 -6.28 9.79 -11.26
CA GLY A 126 -7.09 10.64 -10.38
C GLY A 126 -6.33 11.82 -9.80
N SER A 127 -6.83 12.37 -8.70
CA SER A 127 -6.26 13.55 -8.04
C SER A 127 -6.66 13.63 -6.57
N ILE A 128 -6.03 14.51 -5.80
CA ILE A 128 -6.42 14.79 -4.41
C ILE A 128 -7.92 15.13 -4.28
N SER A 129 -8.46 15.94 -5.19
CA SER A 129 -9.85 16.40 -5.12
C SER A 129 -10.88 15.34 -5.52
N ALA A 130 -10.51 14.43 -6.43
CA ALA A 130 -11.41 13.40 -6.98
C ALA A 130 -11.24 12.04 -6.28
N GLY A 131 -10.16 11.86 -5.53
CA GLY A 131 -9.66 10.54 -5.14
C GLY A 131 -8.75 9.94 -6.22
N TYR A 132 -8.02 8.90 -5.81
CA TYR A 132 -7.15 8.12 -6.70
C TYR A 132 -7.74 6.75 -6.97
N ALA A 133 -7.58 6.26 -8.20
CA ALA A 133 -7.83 4.88 -8.57
C ALA A 133 -6.49 4.17 -8.79
N LEU A 134 -6.35 3.00 -8.16
CA LEU A 134 -5.20 2.11 -8.31
C LEU A 134 -5.63 0.89 -9.10
N GLU A 135 -4.90 0.59 -10.18
CA GLU A 135 -5.06 -0.63 -10.96
C GLU A 135 -3.73 -1.40 -11.01
N HIS A 136 -3.80 -2.71 -10.76
CA HIS A 136 -2.65 -3.59 -10.80
C HIS A 136 -3.08 -5.02 -11.12
N THR A 137 -2.41 -5.65 -12.07
CA THR A 137 -2.67 -7.05 -12.48
C THR A 137 -1.64 -7.95 -11.83
N ILE A 138 -2.10 -8.92 -11.04
CA ILE A 138 -1.24 -9.90 -10.38
C ILE A 138 -1.45 -11.27 -11.03
N TYR A 139 -0.37 -11.85 -11.53
CA TYR A 139 -0.38 -13.21 -12.07
C TYR A 139 -0.03 -14.20 -10.96
N VAL A 140 -0.89 -15.20 -10.75
CA VAL A 140 -0.67 -16.28 -9.79
C VAL A 140 -0.68 -17.63 -10.50
N ASN A 141 0.11 -18.56 -9.98
CA ASN A 141 0.04 -19.96 -10.40
C ASN A 141 -1.04 -20.66 -9.55
N ALA A 142 -2.24 -20.80 -10.11
CA ALA A 142 -3.45 -21.23 -9.40
C ALA A 142 -3.67 -22.75 -9.47
#